data_AF-A0A7W8ZTY9-F1
#
_entry.id   AF-A0A7W8ZTY9-F1
#
_cell.length_a   1.000
_cell.length_b   1.000
_cell.length_c   1.000
_cell.angle_alpha   90.00
_cell.angle_beta   90.00
_cell.angle_gamma   90.00
#
_symmetry.space_group_name_H-M   'P 1'
#
loop_
_entity.id
_entity.type
_entity.pdbx_description
1 polymer ?
#
loop_
_entity_poly.entity_id
_entity_poly.type
_entity_poly.pdbx_seq_one_letter_code
_entity_poly.pdbx_strand_id
1 'polypeptide(L)'
;MDNARYWQEPDGEDVLAATPELDVPLARVATLLSNSLHCDWWTAPLAPDAQWVVDFLETPAGPAAQKTLSEILERWHKAQVDEEDDASRNRPADPGAAWSGTWWSKPPNGVTRSTRALGLVGPAGLQLIEDSMGWTKAAVHQIHVPRDARVYEIDSPQAWAELCRRYPLEATASRRHDWYRTTARTGRWVIPDWAQVGQDIDAIHLTVTGYLATAGRAIPVNDDLMTVLAGWDPDQTYWLTEITQDESTHQTWRNDDNEGWTPSIAL
;
A
#
# COMPACT_ATOMS: atom_id res chain seq x y z
N MET A 1 -11.83 14.31 -3.17
CA MET A 1 -11.19 13.62 -4.31
C MET A 1 -10.65 12.33 -3.75
N ASP A 2 -10.99 11.22 -4.39
CA ASP A 2 -10.75 9.87 -3.89
C ASP A 2 -10.31 9.00 -5.08
N ASN A 3 -9.09 9.28 -5.55
CA ASN A 3 -8.53 8.64 -6.75
C ASN A 3 -7.01 8.85 -6.81
N ALA A 4 -6.23 7.98 -6.18
CA ALA A 4 -4.79 7.95 -6.35
C ALA A 4 -4.43 7.38 -7.73
N ARG A 5 -4.14 8.26 -8.70
CA ARG A 5 -3.87 7.88 -10.10
C ARG A 5 -2.40 7.84 -10.46
N TYR A 6 -1.50 7.77 -9.48
CA TYR A 6 -0.06 7.80 -9.73
C TYR A 6 0.44 6.63 -10.58
N TRP A 7 -0.36 5.57 -10.77
CA TRP A 7 -0.05 4.42 -11.63
C TRP A 7 -0.45 4.63 -13.10
N GLN A 8 -1.09 5.75 -13.43
CA GLN A 8 -1.43 6.16 -14.80
C GLN A 8 -0.40 7.17 -15.35
N GLU A 9 -0.62 7.63 -16.58
CA GLU A 9 0.13 8.79 -17.10
C GLU A 9 -0.20 10.03 -16.24
N PRO A 10 0.79 10.92 -16.00
CA PRO A 10 0.57 12.16 -15.26
C PRO A 10 -0.58 12.97 -15.86
N ASP A 11 -1.51 13.42 -15.01
CA ASP A 11 -2.60 14.27 -15.46
C ASP A 11 -2.20 15.76 -15.48
N GLY A 12 -3.15 16.64 -15.81
CA GLY A 12 -2.86 18.07 -15.94
C GLY A 12 -2.38 18.72 -14.64
N GLU A 13 -2.85 18.26 -13.47
CA GLU A 13 -2.40 18.77 -12.18
C GLU A 13 -1.00 18.26 -11.85
N ASP A 14 -0.69 17.00 -12.17
CA ASP A 14 0.66 16.44 -12.01
C ASP A 14 1.68 17.18 -12.88
N VAL A 15 1.35 17.44 -14.14
CA VAL A 15 2.22 18.18 -15.08
C VAL A 15 2.44 19.61 -14.61
N LEU A 16 1.39 20.27 -14.10
CA LEU A 16 1.51 21.62 -13.53
C LEU A 16 2.38 21.62 -12.28
N ALA A 17 2.15 20.68 -11.35
CA ALA A 17 2.91 20.53 -10.11
C ALA A 17 4.40 20.29 -10.35
N ALA A 18 4.76 19.66 -11.48
CA ALA A 18 6.14 19.39 -11.87
C ALA A 18 6.86 20.58 -12.56
N THR A 19 6.22 21.73 -12.78
CA THR A 19 6.91 22.87 -13.40
C THR A 19 7.84 23.59 -12.42
N PRO A 20 8.98 24.15 -12.89
CA PRO A 20 9.93 24.84 -12.02
C PRO A 20 9.34 26.02 -11.24
N GLU A 21 8.28 26.65 -11.76
CA GLU A 21 7.57 27.74 -11.10
C GLU A 21 6.87 27.31 -9.80
N LEU A 22 6.50 26.02 -9.68
CA LEU A 22 5.85 25.47 -8.50
C LEU A 22 6.81 24.89 -7.47
N ASP A 23 8.10 24.73 -7.79
CA ASP A 23 9.11 24.21 -6.85
C ASP A 23 9.13 25.00 -5.53
N VAL A 24 9.27 26.33 -5.59
CA VAL A 24 9.37 27.19 -4.40
C VAL A 24 8.05 27.24 -3.60
N PRO A 25 6.88 27.47 -4.23
CA PRO A 25 5.60 27.39 -3.54
C PRO A 25 5.32 26.05 -2.86
N LEU A 26 5.56 24.93 -3.55
CA LEU A 26 5.32 23.58 -3.01
C LEU A 26 6.31 23.25 -1.89
N ALA A 27 7.58 23.61 -2.03
CA ALA A 27 8.57 23.44 -0.96
C ALA A 27 8.18 24.21 0.32
N ARG A 28 7.59 25.41 0.17
CA ARG A 28 7.08 26.17 1.31
C ARG A 28 5.91 25.46 2.00
N VAL A 29 4.96 24.92 1.23
CA VAL A 29 3.83 24.16 1.78
C VAL A 29 4.33 22.89 2.49
N ALA A 30 5.23 22.15 1.85
CA ALA A 30 5.86 20.96 2.43
C ALA A 30 6.57 21.29 3.76
N THR A 31 7.29 22.40 3.82
CA THR A 31 7.95 22.87 5.06
C THR A 31 6.95 23.23 6.17
N LEU A 32 5.80 23.83 5.81
CA LEU A 32 4.76 24.14 6.80
C LEU A 32 4.12 22.87 7.36
N LEU A 33 3.81 21.90 6.49
CA LEU A 33 3.27 20.61 6.90
C LEU A 33 4.26 19.83 7.76
N SER A 34 5.53 19.75 7.34
CA SER A 34 6.56 18.98 8.06
C SER A 34 6.89 19.55 9.44
N ASN A 35 6.62 20.83 9.70
CA ASN A 35 6.81 21.47 11.01
C ASN A 35 5.52 21.53 11.85
N SER A 36 4.40 21.00 11.34
CA SER A 36 3.12 20.96 12.05
C SER A 36 3.06 19.73 12.95
N LEU A 37 2.70 19.92 14.22
CA LEU A 37 2.46 18.83 15.18
C LEU A 37 1.37 17.85 14.70
N HIS A 38 0.48 18.30 13.80
CA HIS A 38 -0.55 17.44 13.20
C HIS A 38 0.02 16.42 12.20
N CYS A 39 1.25 16.61 11.74
CA CYS A 39 1.96 15.73 10.80
C CYS A 39 3.09 14.95 11.46
N ASP A 40 3.37 15.14 12.76
CA ASP A 40 4.45 14.41 13.46
C ASP A 40 4.33 12.89 13.27
N TRP A 41 3.09 12.40 13.28
CA TRP A 41 2.78 10.98 13.12
C TRP A 41 3.11 10.43 11.71
N TRP A 42 3.27 11.28 10.69
CA TRP A 42 3.59 10.86 9.31
C TRP A 42 4.96 10.20 9.19
N THR A 43 5.86 10.49 10.12
CA THR A 43 7.20 9.90 10.19
C THR A 43 7.33 8.85 11.29
N ALA A 44 6.32 8.75 12.17
CA ALA A 44 6.37 7.86 13.30
C ALA A 44 6.23 6.39 12.83
N PRO A 45 6.99 5.46 13.44
CA PRO A 45 6.89 4.03 13.14
C PRO A 45 5.51 3.49 13.54
N LEU A 46 5.32 2.18 13.34
CA LEU A 46 4.13 1.47 13.81
C LEU A 46 3.81 1.84 15.27
N ALA A 47 2.56 2.24 15.53
CA ALA A 47 2.04 2.45 16.88
C ALA A 47 1.35 1.16 17.38
N PRO A 48 2.03 0.29 18.16
CA PRO A 48 1.55 -1.06 18.46
C PRO A 48 0.26 -1.08 19.28
N ASP A 49 0.06 -0.10 20.16
CA ASP A 49 -1.13 0.00 21.03
C ASP A 49 -2.33 0.67 20.35
N ALA A 50 -2.21 1.02 19.07
CA ALA A 50 -3.21 1.82 18.36
C ALA A 50 -3.50 1.28 16.96
N GLN A 51 -3.31 -0.02 16.72
CA GLN A 51 -3.57 -0.65 15.43
C GLN A 51 -5.02 -1.14 15.29
N TRP A 52 -5.64 -0.76 14.18
CA TRP A 52 -7.02 -1.11 13.86
C TRP A 52 -7.15 -1.69 12.46
N VAL A 53 -7.87 -2.79 12.36
CA VAL A 53 -8.37 -3.35 11.10
C VAL A 53 -9.62 -2.59 10.68
N VAL A 54 -9.76 -2.37 9.38
CA VAL A 54 -10.95 -1.74 8.77
C VAL A 54 -11.49 -2.69 7.70
N ASP A 55 -12.72 -3.14 7.88
CA ASP A 55 -13.44 -4.01 6.95
C ASP A 55 -14.61 -3.26 6.32
N PHE A 56 -14.50 -2.94 5.03
CA PHE A 56 -15.59 -2.31 4.29
C PHE A 56 -16.69 -3.32 3.96
N LEU A 57 -17.84 -3.17 4.61
CA LEU A 57 -18.91 -4.18 4.69
C LEU A 57 -19.64 -4.42 3.36
N GLU A 58 -19.52 -3.50 2.41
CA GLU A 58 -20.11 -3.61 1.08
C GLU A 58 -19.18 -4.30 0.08
N THR A 59 -18.00 -4.75 0.52
CA THR A 59 -17.12 -5.61 -0.27
C THR A 59 -17.66 -7.04 -0.27
N PRO A 60 -17.93 -7.67 -1.43
CA PRO A 60 -18.42 -9.04 -1.48
C PRO A 60 -17.47 -9.99 -0.77
N ALA A 61 -17.97 -10.73 0.22
CA ALA A 61 -17.23 -11.82 0.82
C ALA A 61 -16.94 -12.88 -0.27
N GLY A 62 -15.66 -13.13 -0.56
CA GLY A 62 -15.26 -14.21 -1.44
C GLY A 62 -15.72 -15.58 -0.90
N PRO A 63 -15.83 -16.62 -1.74
CA PRO A 63 -16.24 -17.94 -1.28
C PRO A 63 -15.34 -18.45 -0.14
N ALA A 64 -15.98 -18.77 0.98
CA ALA A 64 -15.34 -19.13 2.24
C ALA A 64 -14.73 -20.55 2.17
N ALA A 65 -13.48 -20.62 1.74
CA ALA A 65 -12.51 -21.48 2.39
C ALA A 65 -11.51 -20.54 3.07
N GLN A 66 -11.50 -20.52 4.40
CA GLN A 66 -10.57 -19.72 5.18
C GLN A 66 -9.17 -20.31 4.97
N LYS A 67 -8.45 -19.74 4.01
CA LYS A 67 -7.09 -20.15 3.70
C LYS A 67 -6.18 -19.62 4.79
N THR A 68 -5.26 -20.47 5.24
CA THR A 68 -4.20 -20.04 6.15
C THR A 68 -3.32 -18.98 5.50
N LEU A 69 -2.63 -18.16 6.29
CA LEU A 69 -1.70 -17.18 5.76
C LEU A 69 -0.61 -17.82 4.88
N SER A 70 -0.07 -18.97 5.26
CA SER A 70 0.93 -19.71 4.46
C SER A 70 0.38 -20.05 3.08
N GLU A 71 -0.84 -20.58 3.00
CA GLU A 71 -1.49 -20.91 1.72
C GLU A 71 -1.81 -19.66 0.88
N ILE A 72 -2.05 -18.52 1.52
CA ILE A 72 -2.24 -17.23 0.82
C ILE A 72 -0.93 -16.80 0.17
N LEU A 73 0.16 -16.77 0.95
CA LEU A 73 1.48 -16.33 0.49
C LEU A 73 2.07 -17.27 -0.55
N GLU A 74 2.01 -18.58 -0.34
CA GLU A 74 2.50 -19.59 -1.30
C GLU A 74 1.75 -19.53 -2.62
N ARG A 75 0.41 -19.41 -2.57
CA ARG A 75 -0.41 -19.26 -3.78
C ARG A 75 -0.08 -17.95 -4.49
N TRP A 76 0.07 -16.86 -3.74
CA TRP A 76 0.44 -15.57 -4.33
C TRP A 76 1.79 -15.67 -5.04
N HIS A 77 2.82 -16.22 -4.39
CA HIS A 77 4.14 -16.42 -4.99
C HIS A 77 4.04 -17.20 -6.30
N LYS A 78 3.38 -18.36 -6.27
CA LYS A 78 3.19 -19.17 -7.47
C LYS A 78 2.47 -18.39 -8.58
N ALA A 79 1.42 -17.65 -8.25
CA ALA A 79 0.69 -16.86 -9.23
C ALA A 79 1.54 -15.75 -9.85
N GLN A 80 2.44 -15.13 -9.08
CA GLN A 80 3.37 -14.12 -9.59
C GLN A 80 4.40 -14.71 -10.56
N VAL A 81 4.98 -15.86 -10.23
CA VAL A 81 5.91 -16.56 -11.12
C VAL A 81 5.21 -16.99 -12.41
N ASP A 82 4.03 -17.62 -12.29
CA ASP A 82 3.24 -18.05 -13.44
C ASP A 82 2.83 -16.83 -14.31
N GLU A 83 2.48 -15.69 -13.70
CA GLU A 83 2.13 -14.45 -14.39
C GLU A 83 3.34 -13.84 -15.13
N GLU A 84 4.51 -13.79 -14.52
CA GLU A 84 5.74 -13.27 -15.14
C GLU A 84 6.15 -14.13 -16.35
N ASP A 85 6.07 -15.46 -16.21
CA ASP A 85 6.36 -16.41 -17.28
C ASP A 85 5.35 -16.33 -18.43
N ASP A 86 4.05 -16.16 -18.15
CA ASP A 86 3.04 -15.92 -19.17
C ASP A 86 3.24 -14.57 -19.86
N ALA A 87 3.49 -13.53 -19.07
CA ALA A 87 3.70 -12.17 -19.54
C ALA A 87 4.88 -12.07 -20.51
N SER A 88 5.98 -12.74 -20.20
CA SER A 88 7.18 -12.73 -21.04
C SER A 88 6.96 -13.38 -22.41
N ARG A 89 6.05 -14.37 -22.49
CA ARG A 89 5.77 -15.14 -23.72
C ARG A 89 4.64 -14.54 -24.55
N ASN A 90 3.60 -14.03 -23.90
CA ASN A 90 2.31 -13.78 -24.55
C ASN A 90 1.90 -12.31 -24.60
N ARG A 91 2.50 -11.41 -23.79
CA ARG A 91 2.16 -9.97 -23.81
C ARG A 91 2.99 -9.21 -24.84
N PRO A 92 2.47 -8.10 -25.40
CA PRO A 92 3.21 -7.27 -26.36
C PRO A 92 4.59 -6.84 -25.82
N ALA A 93 5.62 -6.92 -26.66
CA ALA A 93 6.96 -6.49 -26.30
C ALA A 93 7.09 -4.97 -26.16
N ASP A 94 6.29 -4.22 -26.93
CA ASP A 94 6.23 -2.76 -26.84
C ASP A 94 5.63 -2.34 -25.49
N PRO A 95 6.39 -1.65 -24.62
CA PRO A 95 5.88 -1.19 -23.33
C PRO A 95 4.72 -0.19 -23.47
N GLY A 96 4.65 0.56 -24.59
CA GLY A 96 3.58 1.51 -24.88
C GLY A 96 2.29 0.88 -25.40
N ALA A 97 2.23 -0.44 -25.57
CA ALA A 97 1.01 -1.11 -26.02
C ALA A 97 -0.17 -0.87 -25.06
N ALA A 98 -1.39 -0.90 -25.61
CA ALA A 98 -2.64 -0.78 -24.87
C ALA A 98 -2.97 -2.06 -24.08
N TRP A 99 -2.06 -2.47 -23.19
CA TRP A 99 -2.20 -3.58 -22.28
C TRP A 99 -2.20 -3.06 -20.84
N SER A 100 -2.97 -3.70 -19.95
CA SER A 100 -2.96 -3.41 -18.52
C SER A 100 -3.19 -4.72 -17.76
N GLY A 101 -2.79 -4.77 -16.49
CA GLY A 101 -2.95 -5.95 -15.65
C GLY A 101 -2.61 -5.66 -14.19
N THR A 102 -1.92 -6.61 -13.55
CA THR A 102 -1.43 -6.44 -12.19
C THR A 102 -0.33 -5.38 -12.16
N TRP A 103 -0.59 -4.26 -11.49
CA TRP A 103 0.38 -3.17 -11.30
C TRP A 103 0.88 -3.05 -9.85
N TRP A 104 0.22 -3.74 -8.92
CA TRP A 104 0.54 -3.69 -7.49
C TRP A 104 1.85 -4.41 -7.15
N SER A 105 2.54 -3.86 -6.15
CA SER A 105 3.68 -4.46 -5.47
C SER A 105 3.43 -4.73 -3.98
N LYS A 106 2.31 -4.26 -3.43
CA LYS A 106 1.86 -4.56 -2.05
C LYS A 106 1.65 -6.07 -1.78
N PRO A 107 1.60 -6.49 -0.50
CA PRO A 107 1.26 -7.86 -0.14
C PRO A 107 -0.13 -8.30 -0.63
N PRO A 108 -0.35 -9.63 -0.78
CA PRO A 108 -1.59 -10.15 -1.35
C PRO A 108 -2.84 -9.78 -0.55
N ASN A 109 -3.96 -9.77 -1.27
CA ASN A 109 -5.27 -9.73 -0.63
C ASN A 109 -5.51 -10.98 0.22
N GLY A 110 -6.22 -10.80 1.34
CA GLY A 110 -6.46 -11.84 2.33
C GLY A 110 -5.45 -11.85 3.48
N VAL A 111 -4.37 -11.07 3.37
CA VAL A 111 -3.48 -10.77 4.49
C VAL A 111 -4.13 -9.70 5.38
N THR A 112 -4.05 -9.86 6.69
CA THR A 112 -4.58 -8.88 7.66
C THR A 112 -3.85 -7.56 7.50
N ARG A 113 -4.63 -6.47 7.50
CA ARG A 113 -4.14 -5.09 7.34
C ARG A 113 -4.62 -4.25 8.50
N SER A 114 -3.77 -3.38 9.03
CA SER A 114 -4.16 -2.40 10.03
C SER A 114 -3.59 -1.02 9.74
N THR A 115 -4.15 0.00 10.38
CA THR A 115 -3.63 1.37 10.40
C THR A 115 -3.69 1.91 11.82
N ARG A 116 -3.00 3.01 12.10
CA ARG A 116 -3.11 3.66 13.41
C ARG A 116 -4.47 4.34 13.59
N ALA A 117 -4.93 4.50 14.83
CA ALA A 117 -6.01 5.43 15.16
C ALA A 117 -5.51 6.88 15.26
N LEU A 118 -6.30 7.81 14.72
CA LEU A 118 -6.05 9.26 14.71
C LEU A 118 -7.01 9.99 15.67
N GLY A 119 -7.06 9.54 16.92
CA GLY A 119 -7.93 10.11 17.95
C GLY A 119 -9.42 10.03 17.56
N LEU A 120 -10.11 11.17 17.58
CA LEU A 120 -11.55 11.25 17.27
C LEU A 120 -11.88 10.98 15.78
N VAL A 121 -10.89 11.02 14.90
CA VAL A 121 -11.08 10.74 13.46
C VAL A 121 -11.20 9.23 13.18
N GLY A 122 -10.80 8.39 14.15
CA GLY A 122 -10.79 6.95 14.01
C GLY A 122 -9.56 6.40 13.29
N PRO A 123 -9.57 5.12 12.87
CA PRO A 123 -8.49 4.50 12.10
C PRO A 123 -8.16 5.26 10.82
N ALA A 124 -6.86 5.46 10.53
CA ALA A 124 -6.43 6.16 9.32
C ALA A 124 -6.92 5.47 8.05
N GLY A 125 -7.07 4.14 8.07
CA GLY A 125 -7.57 3.34 6.95
C GLY A 125 -9.05 3.55 6.59
N LEU A 126 -9.82 4.34 7.37
CA LEU A 126 -11.11 4.84 6.92
C LEU A 126 -10.97 6.01 5.93
N GLN A 127 -9.92 6.81 6.07
CA GLN A 127 -9.74 8.09 5.39
C GLN A 127 -8.65 8.05 4.30
N LEU A 128 -7.58 7.31 4.57
CA LEU A 128 -6.38 7.23 3.74
C LEU A 128 -6.41 5.92 2.96
N ILE A 129 -7.15 5.92 1.85
CA ILE A 129 -7.26 4.79 0.93
C ILE A 129 -6.88 5.30 -0.45
N GLU A 130 -6.10 4.54 -1.21
CA GLU A 130 -5.74 4.91 -2.58
C GLU A 130 -6.97 4.95 -3.52
N ASP A 131 -7.83 3.94 -3.39
CA ASP A 131 -9.01 3.71 -4.23
C ASP A 131 -10.24 3.39 -3.37
N SER A 132 -11.08 4.38 -3.05
CA SER A 132 -12.41 4.09 -2.51
C SER A 132 -13.35 3.55 -3.57
N MET A 133 -14.09 2.50 -3.22
CA MET A 133 -15.11 1.91 -4.08
C MET A 133 -16.53 2.38 -3.73
N GLY A 134 -16.66 3.59 -3.18
CA GLY A 134 -17.95 4.15 -2.77
C GLY A 134 -18.54 3.48 -1.52
N TRP A 135 -17.68 2.93 -0.66
CA TRP A 135 -18.10 2.30 0.58
C TRP A 135 -18.73 3.34 1.52
N THR A 136 -19.91 2.99 2.02
CA THR A 136 -20.69 3.77 2.98
C THR A 136 -20.67 3.16 4.38
N LYS A 137 -20.20 1.92 4.53
CA LYS A 137 -20.17 1.21 5.81
C LYS A 137 -18.86 0.45 6.02
N ALA A 138 -18.32 0.55 7.23
CA ALA A 138 -17.16 -0.21 7.67
C ALA A 138 -17.38 -0.79 9.06
N ALA A 139 -16.77 -1.95 9.34
CA ALA A 139 -16.51 -2.41 10.68
C ALA A 139 -15.04 -2.19 11.00
N VAL A 140 -14.73 -1.84 12.25
CA VAL A 140 -13.35 -1.66 12.72
C VAL A 140 -13.13 -2.40 14.01
N HIS A 141 -11.93 -2.94 14.18
CA HIS A 141 -11.51 -3.70 15.36
C HIS A 141 -10.05 -3.41 15.67
N GLN A 142 -9.71 -3.33 16.95
CA GLN A 142 -8.30 -3.34 17.36
C GLN A 142 -7.67 -4.69 17.13
N ILE A 143 -6.36 -4.68 16.91
CA ILE A 143 -5.54 -5.88 16.95
C ILE A 143 -4.56 -5.83 18.10
N HIS A 144 -4.20 -7.01 18.60
CA HIS A 144 -3.12 -7.17 19.56
C HIS A 144 -1.80 -7.40 18.82
N VAL A 145 -0.94 -6.38 18.82
CA VAL A 145 0.41 -6.51 18.27
C VAL A 145 1.31 -7.28 19.25
N PRO A 146 1.89 -8.44 18.86
CA PRO A 146 2.83 -9.16 19.71
C PRO A 146 4.04 -8.27 20.06
N ARG A 147 4.48 -8.29 21.31
CA ARG A 147 5.58 -7.44 21.79
C ARG A 147 6.93 -7.74 21.11
N ASP A 148 7.07 -8.96 20.62
CA ASP A 148 8.25 -9.49 19.93
C ASP A 148 8.07 -9.53 18.41
N ALA A 149 7.00 -8.93 17.88
CA ALA A 149 6.77 -8.85 16.44
C ALA A 149 7.95 -8.15 15.73
N ARG A 150 8.49 -8.80 14.71
CA ARG A 150 9.51 -8.26 13.82
C ARG A 150 8.84 -7.40 12.77
N VAL A 151 8.83 -6.09 12.98
CA VAL A 151 8.23 -5.12 12.06
C VAL A 151 9.33 -4.51 11.19
N TYR A 152 9.14 -4.54 9.87
CA TYR A 152 9.97 -3.81 8.93
C TYR A 152 9.27 -2.52 8.50
N GLU A 153 9.97 -1.41 8.63
CA GLU A 153 9.46 -0.07 8.38
C GLU A 153 9.89 0.41 6.99
N ILE A 154 8.93 0.79 6.16
CA ILE A 154 9.17 1.49 4.89
C ILE A 154 8.95 2.97 5.16
N ASP A 155 10.02 3.66 5.54
CA ASP A 155 10.02 5.10 5.82
C ASP A 155 10.61 5.95 4.69
N SER A 156 11.15 5.30 3.66
CA SER A 156 11.94 5.92 2.62
C SER A 156 12.04 5.04 1.37
N PRO A 157 12.41 5.63 0.21
CA PRO A 157 12.73 4.85 -0.99
C PRO A 157 13.87 3.85 -0.77
N GLN A 158 14.83 4.18 0.10
CA GLN A 158 15.96 3.31 0.42
C GLN A 158 15.51 2.07 1.20
N ALA A 159 14.61 2.24 2.18
CA ALA A 159 14.02 1.11 2.92
C ALA A 159 13.24 0.18 1.99
N TRP A 160 12.47 0.74 1.04
CA TRP A 160 11.79 -0.06 0.02
C TRP A 160 12.77 -0.81 -0.89
N ALA A 161 13.81 -0.13 -1.38
CA ALA A 161 14.83 -0.74 -2.23
C ALA A 161 15.59 -1.87 -1.51
N GLU A 162 15.90 -1.72 -0.22
CA GLU A 162 16.51 -2.77 0.60
C GLU A 162 15.61 -3.99 0.76
N LEU A 163 14.32 -3.80 0.99
CA LEU A 163 13.37 -4.91 1.06
C LEU A 163 13.33 -5.70 -0.25
N CYS A 164 13.23 -4.99 -1.39
CA CYS A 164 13.28 -5.58 -2.72
C CYS A 164 14.61 -6.29 -3.03
N ARG A 165 15.72 -5.78 -2.48
CA ARG A 165 17.06 -6.40 -2.64
C ARG A 165 17.20 -7.68 -1.83
N ARG A 166 16.65 -7.70 -0.62
CA ARG A 166 16.73 -8.84 0.30
C ARG A 166 15.82 -10.00 -0.11
N TYR A 167 14.64 -9.70 -0.66
CA TYR A 167 13.65 -10.71 -1.06
C TYR A 167 13.18 -10.48 -2.51
N PRO A 168 14.05 -10.63 -3.52
CA PRO A 168 13.71 -10.26 -4.88
C PRO A 168 12.73 -11.26 -5.54
N LEU A 169 11.68 -10.73 -6.16
CA LEU A 169 10.83 -11.44 -7.13
C LEU A 169 10.73 -10.65 -8.43
N GLU A 170 11.10 -11.27 -9.54
CA GLU A 170 11.11 -10.64 -10.87
C GLU A 170 9.67 -10.26 -11.29
N ALA A 171 9.50 -9.04 -11.78
CA ALA A 171 8.22 -8.46 -12.16
C ALA A 171 8.27 -7.73 -13.52
N THR A 172 9.31 -7.99 -14.32
CA THR A 172 9.64 -7.22 -15.52
C THR A 172 8.56 -7.25 -16.58
N ALA A 173 8.19 -8.44 -17.03
CA ALA A 173 7.19 -8.61 -18.08
C ALA A 173 5.79 -8.36 -17.54
N SER A 174 5.51 -8.78 -16.31
CA SER A 174 4.19 -8.68 -15.69
C SER A 174 3.79 -7.22 -15.40
N ARG A 175 4.73 -6.34 -15.04
CA ARG A 175 4.46 -4.91 -14.74
C ARG A 175 4.80 -3.96 -15.87
N ARG A 176 5.44 -4.45 -16.94
CA ARG A 176 5.99 -3.67 -18.06
C ARG A 176 5.15 -2.46 -18.47
N HIS A 177 3.87 -2.69 -18.75
CA HIS A 177 3.01 -1.70 -19.38
C HIS A 177 2.55 -0.62 -18.39
N ASP A 178 1.98 -1.02 -17.27
CA ASP A 178 1.46 -0.07 -16.28
C ASP A 178 2.62 0.71 -15.61
N TRP A 179 3.75 0.07 -15.32
CA TRP A 179 4.91 0.77 -14.77
C TRP A 179 5.62 1.65 -15.79
N TYR A 180 5.58 1.32 -17.09
CA TYR A 180 6.06 2.23 -18.12
C TYR A 180 5.21 3.50 -18.21
N ARG A 181 3.88 3.41 -18.08
CA ARG A 181 2.99 4.60 -18.15
C ARG A 181 3.28 5.62 -17.07
N THR A 182 3.50 5.15 -15.83
CA THR A 182 3.80 6.05 -14.71
C THR A 182 5.26 6.53 -14.68
N THR A 183 6.23 5.69 -15.07
CA THR A 183 7.65 6.02 -14.91
C THR A 183 8.38 6.42 -16.19
N ALA A 184 7.76 6.24 -17.35
CA ALA A 184 8.36 6.32 -18.69
C ALA A 184 9.62 5.43 -18.86
N ARG A 185 9.85 4.46 -17.96
CA ARG A 185 11.06 3.65 -17.90
C ARG A 185 10.80 2.23 -18.41
N THR A 186 11.80 1.72 -19.13
CA THR A 186 11.94 0.30 -19.47
C THR A 186 13.11 -0.32 -18.73
N GLY A 187 13.17 -1.65 -18.68
CA GLY A 187 14.25 -2.39 -18.04
C GLY A 187 13.72 -3.42 -17.05
N ARG A 188 14.60 -3.86 -16.15
CA ARG A 188 14.26 -4.90 -15.18
C ARG A 188 13.57 -4.32 -13.95
N TRP A 189 12.57 -5.04 -13.49
CA TRP A 189 11.70 -4.69 -12.38
C TRP A 189 11.66 -5.82 -11.36
N VAL A 190 11.65 -5.44 -10.08
CA VAL A 190 11.53 -6.37 -8.95
C VAL A 190 10.50 -5.87 -7.95
N ILE A 191 9.84 -6.81 -7.28
CA ILE A 191 9.01 -6.58 -6.09
C ILE A 191 9.49 -7.51 -4.96
N PRO A 192 9.12 -7.25 -3.69
CA PRO A 192 9.41 -8.20 -2.62
C PRO A 192 8.63 -9.51 -2.81
N ASP A 193 9.30 -10.65 -2.64
CA ASP A 193 8.64 -11.94 -2.51
C ASP A 193 8.00 -12.05 -1.12
N TRP A 194 6.73 -11.69 -0.99
CA TRP A 194 6.02 -11.69 0.29
C TRP A 194 5.99 -13.06 0.99
N ALA A 195 6.11 -14.16 0.25
CA ALA A 195 6.21 -15.49 0.85
C ALA A 195 7.58 -15.74 1.52
N GLN A 196 8.65 -15.13 1.00
CA GLN A 196 9.95 -15.15 1.65
C GLN A 196 10.04 -14.13 2.79
N VAL A 197 9.49 -12.92 2.58
CA VAL A 197 9.45 -11.87 3.60
C VAL A 197 8.77 -12.40 4.88
N GLY A 198 7.63 -13.10 4.75
CA GLY A 198 6.89 -13.66 5.89
C GLY A 198 7.61 -14.74 6.70
N GLN A 199 8.74 -15.26 6.22
CA GLN A 199 9.57 -16.20 7.02
C GLN A 199 10.41 -15.43 8.06
N ASP A 200 10.81 -14.21 7.73
CA ASP A 200 11.79 -13.41 8.46
C ASP A 200 11.18 -12.21 9.19
N ILE A 201 10.01 -11.75 8.73
CA ILE A 201 9.38 -10.50 9.16
C ILE A 201 7.89 -10.76 9.39
N ASP A 202 7.39 -10.33 10.55
CA ASP A 202 6.01 -10.59 10.97
C ASP A 202 5.05 -9.50 10.48
N ALA A 203 5.55 -8.29 10.22
CA ALA A 203 4.76 -7.20 9.66
C ALA A 203 5.59 -6.21 8.85
N ILE A 204 4.97 -5.57 7.87
CA ILE A 204 5.55 -4.47 7.10
C ILE A 204 4.68 -3.24 7.29
N HIS A 205 5.23 -2.16 7.85
CA HIS A 205 4.53 -0.89 8.01
C HIS A 205 5.05 0.11 6.98
N LEU A 206 4.13 0.78 6.28
CA LEU A 206 4.45 1.89 5.38
C LEU A 206 4.09 3.20 6.07
N THR A 207 5.08 4.02 6.42
CA THR A 207 4.79 5.34 6.99
C THR A 207 4.20 6.26 5.94
N VAL A 208 3.46 7.31 6.35
CA VAL A 208 2.93 8.31 5.40
C VAL A 208 4.05 8.98 4.61
N THR A 209 5.17 9.28 5.28
CA THR A 209 6.34 9.88 4.60
C THR A 209 6.99 8.90 3.63
N GLY A 210 7.09 7.63 4.02
CA GLY A 210 7.56 6.56 3.14
C GLY A 210 6.70 6.45 1.88
N TYR A 211 5.37 6.48 2.05
CA TYR A 211 4.42 6.52 0.93
C TYR A 211 4.68 7.73 0.03
N LEU A 212 4.63 8.96 0.58
CA LEU A 212 4.79 10.21 -0.19
C LEU A 212 6.12 10.29 -0.93
N ALA A 213 7.18 9.72 -0.36
CA ALA A 213 8.51 9.74 -0.96
C ALA A 213 8.72 8.64 -2.02
N THR A 214 7.92 7.57 -2.02
CA THR A 214 8.23 6.31 -2.72
C THR A 214 7.18 5.88 -3.75
N ALA A 215 5.89 6.09 -3.46
CA ALA A 215 4.79 5.60 -4.29
C ALA A 215 4.88 6.14 -5.73
N GLY A 216 4.67 5.26 -6.72
CA GLY A 216 4.65 5.62 -8.14
C GLY A 216 6.00 5.99 -8.77
N ARG A 217 7.10 6.00 -8.00
CA ARG A 217 8.42 6.38 -8.51
C ARG A 217 9.24 5.15 -8.88
N ALA A 218 10.04 5.25 -9.95
CA ALA A 218 11.06 4.25 -10.25
C ALA A 218 12.23 4.38 -9.24
N ILE A 219 12.34 3.43 -8.33
CA ILE A 219 13.37 3.41 -7.29
C ILE A 219 14.49 2.42 -7.67
N PRO A 220 15.77 2.85 -7.63
CA PRO A 220 16.89 1.95 -7.91
C PRO A 220 17.13 0.94 -6.79
N VAL A 221 17.22 -0.34 -7.16
CA VAL A 221 17.60 -1.44 -6.27
C VAL A 221 19.09 -1.75 -6.43
N ASN A 222 19.57 -1.78 -7.68
CA ASN A 222 20.98 -1.83 -8.09
C ASN A 222 21.12 -1.24 -9.52
N ASP A 223 22.26 -1.45 -10.19
CA ASP A 223 22.59 -0.78 -11.46
C ASP A 223 21.60 -1.04 -12.61
N ASP A 224 20.99 -2.24 -12.69
CA ASP A 224 20.06 -2.62 -13.77
C ASP A 224 18.63 -2.91 -13.30
N LEU A 225 18.43 -3.00 -11.98
CA LEU A 225 17.18 -3.40 -11.35
C LEU A 225 16.51 -2.24 -10.61
N MET A 226 15.23 -2.02 -10.91
CA MET A 226 14.42 -0.99 -10.28
C MET A 226 13.15 -1.60 -9.68
N THR A 227 12.44 -0.82 -8.88
CA THR A 227 11.16 -1.20 -8.29
C THR A 227 10.22 0.01 -8.22
N VAL A 228 8.92 -0.23 -8.06
CA VAL A 228 7.90 0.78 -7.81
C VAL A 228 7.07 0.32 -6.62
N LEU A 229 6.89 1.18 -5.61
CA LEU A 229 5.91 0.95 -4.56
C LEU A 229 4.53 1.33 -5.12
N ALA A 230 3.61 0.37 -5.13
CA ALA A 230 2.35 0.51 -5.83
C ALA A 230 1.22 -0.30 -5.16
N GLY A 231 0.06 0.33 -4.96
CA GLY A 231 -1.13 -0.29 -4.40
C GLY A 231 -1.26 -0.22 -2.88
N TRP A 232 -0.51 0.63 -2.19
CA TRP A 232 -0.34 0.54 -0.74
C TRP A 232 -0.76 1.82 -0.06
N ASP A 233 -1.78 1.72 0.79
CA ASP A 233 -2.32 2.87 1.50
C ASP A 233 -1.32 3.48 2.51
N PRO A 234 -1.30 4.81 2.68
CA PRO A 234 -0.44 5.46 3.68
C PRO A 234 -0.76 4.96 5.09
N ASP A 235 0.28 4.77 5.92
CA ASP A 235 0.17 4.25 7.29
C ASP A 235 -0.30 2.79 7.41
N GLN A 236 -0.49 2.09 6.30
CA GLN A 236 -0.99 0.72 6.33
C GLN A 236 0.13 -0.28 6.67
N THR A 237 -0.20 -1.15 7.60
CA THR A 237 0.60 -2.30 8.00
C THR A 237 0.01 -3.58 7.43
N TYR A 238 0.82 -4.41 6.80
CA TYR A 238 0.47 -5.78 6.46
C TYR A 238 1.09 -6.75 7.45
N TRP A 239 0.27 -7.65 7.98
CA TRP A 239 0.69 -8.66 8.94
C TRP A 239 0.96 -9.98 8.25
N LEU A 240 2.25 -10.33 8.14
CA LEU A 240 2.74 -11.58 7.57
C LEU A 240 2.85 -12.69 8.63
N THR A 241 2.13 -12.51 9.74
CA THR A 241 1.83 -13.51 10.75
C THR A 241 0.33 -13.47 11.08
N GLU A 242 -0.18 -14.54 11.68
CA GLU A 242 -1.53 -14.55 12.25
C GLU A 242 -1.64 -13.52 13.39
N ILE A 243 -2.68 -12.70 13.35
CA ILE A 243 -2.94 -11.63 14.32
C ILE A 243 -4.33 -11.79 14.93
N THR A 244 -4.40 -11.64 16.25
CA THR A 244 -5.66 -11.70 16.98
C THR A 244 -6.36 -10.34 16.97
N GLN A 245 -7.60 -10.34 16.50
CA GLN A 245 -8.49 -9.18 16.59
C GLN A 245 -9.18 -9.16 17.96
N ASP A 246 -9.34 -7.98 18.54
CA ASP A 246 -10.11 -7.77 19.75
C ASP A 246 -11.58 -7.52 19.41
N GLU A 247 -12.38 -8.58 19.43
CA GLU A 247 -13.83 -8.51 19.17
C GLU A 247 -14.57 -7.57 20.13
N SER A 248 -14.04 -7.32 21.33
CA SER A 248 -14.67 -6.40 22.28
C SER A 248 -14.58 -4.93 21.86
N THR A 249 -13.70 -4.62 20.91
CA THR A 249 -13.48 -3.28 20.37
C THR A 249 -14.23 -3.01 19.07
N HIS A 250 -15.02 -3.99 18.59
CA HIS A 250 -15.80 -3.88 17.37
C HIS A 250 -16.65 -2.61 17.36
N GLN A 251 -16.50 -1.80 16.32
CA GLN A 251 -17.31 -0.62 16.06
C GLN A 251 -17.73 -0.59 14.60
N THR A 252 -18.96 -0.14 14.34
CA THR A 252 -19.40 0.14 12.97
C THR A 252 -19.29 1.63 12.68
N TRP A 253 -18.92 1.95 11.45
CA TRP A 253 -18.75 3.31 10.95
C TRP A 253 -19.59 3.50 9.71
N ARG A 254 -20.07 4.73 9.52
CA ARG A 254 -20.81 5.12 8.32
C ARG A 254 -20.15 6.33 7.67
N ASN A 255 -20.00 6.29 6.35
CA ASN A 255 -19.58 7.42 5.56
C ASN A 255 -20.81 8.23 5.14
N ASP A 256 -20.84 9.50 5.47
CA ASP A 256 -21.81 10.47 4.96
C ASP A 256 -21.07 11.44 4.03
N ASP A 257 -21.63 11.71 2.85
CA ASP A 257 -21.01 12.57 1.85
C ASP A 257 -20.63 13.97 2.38
N ASN A 258 -21.29 14.45 3.44
CA ASN A 258 -21.02 15.77 4.03
C ASN A 258 -20.14 15.73 5.29
N GLU A 259 -20.23 14.67 6.09
CA GLU A 259 -19.58 14.58 7.41
C GLU A 259 -18.37 13.62 7.42
N GLY A 260 -18.19 12.85 6.35
CA GLY A 260 -17.19 11.79 6.26
C GLY A 260 -17.55 10.59 7.13
N TRP A 261 -16.55 9.78 7.45
CA TRP A 261 -16.72 8.64 8.34
C TRP A 261 -16.99 9.06 9.79
N THR A 262 -18.09 8.56 10.35
CA THR A 262 -18.45 8.73 11.77
C THR A 262 -18.84 7.39 12.40
N PRO A 263 -18.60 7.20 13.73
CA PRO A 263 -19.06 6.01 14.42
C PRO A 263 -20.58 5.91 14.37
N SER A 264 -21.10 4.73 14.06
CA SER A 264 -22.52 4.45 14.19
C SER A 264 -22.87 4.31 15.67
N ILE A 265 -23.80 5.13 16.16
CA ILE A 265 -24.33 4.98 17.52
C ILE A 265 -25.20 3.72 17.52
N ALA A 266 -24.84 2.73 18.34
CA ALA A 266 -25.74 1.62 18.64
C ALA A 266 -26.98 2.18 19.35
N LEU A 267 -28.16 2.06 18.72
CA LEU A 267 -29.45 2.31 19.35
C LEU A 267 -29.81 1.18 20.32
#